data_AF-A0A0R3NJ40-F1
#
_entry.id   AF-A0A0R3NJ40-F1
#
_cell.length_a   1.000
_cell.length_b   1.000
_cell.length_c   1.000
_cell.angle_alpha   90.00
_cell.angle_beta   90.00
_cell.angle_gamma   90.00
#
_symmetry.space_group_name_H-M   'P 1'
#
loop_
_entity.id
_entity.type
_entity.pdbx_description
1 polymer ?
#
loop_
_entity_poly.entity_id
_entity_poly.type
_entity_poly.pdbx_seq_one_letter_code
_entity_poly.pdbx_strand_id
1 'polypeptide(L)' 'MEEFYSGFAQRARDLAEKADPFTKRRLLELAQRYDAKSRPGSGHGRPLPPPRIAPPAPLFSGSGEA' A
#
# COMPACT_ATOMS: atom_id res chain seq x y z
N MET A 1 5.48 -16.62 5.03
CA MET A 1 5.85 -15.45 4.18
C MET A 1 6.14 -14.24 5.04
N GLU A 2 5.37 -14.04 6.11
CA GLU A 2 5.57 -13.00 7.11
C GLU A 2 6.98 -13.04 7.73
N GLU A 3 7.55 -14.23 7.98
CA GLU A 3 8.87 -14.41 8.58
C GLU A 3 10.03 -13.95 7.66
N PHE A 4 9.83 -14.07 6.34
CA PHE A 4 10.81 -13.64 5.36
C PHE A 4 10.89 -12.10 5.32
N TYR A 5 9.74 -11.45 5.37
CA TYR A 5 9.63 -9.99 5.35
C TYR A 5 10.03 -9.35 6.68
N SER A 6 9.71 -9.97 7.83
CA SER A 6 10.17 -9.49 9.14
C SER A 6 11.68 -9.62 9.31
N GLY A 7 12.28 -10.74 8.86
CA GLY A 7 13.73 -10.90 8.86
C GLY A 7 14.46 -9.94 7.91
N PHE A 8 13.82 -9.50 6.83
CA PHE A 8 14.38 -8.46 5.96
C PHE A 8 14.24 -7.06 6.57
N ALA A 9 13.11 -6.76 7.21
CA ALA A 9 12.91 -5.50 7.91
C ALA A 9 13.95 -5.30 9.02
N GLN A 10 14.27 -6.36 9.78
CA GLN A 10 15.31 -6.29 10.79
C GLN A 10 16.69 -6.01 10.19
N ARG A 11 17.09 -6.75 9.15
CA ARG A 11 18.37 -6.51 8.46
C ARG A 11 18.48 -5.10 7.88
N ALA A 12 17.39 -4.55 7.36
CA ALA A 12 17.36 -3.19 6.86
C ALA A 12 17.58 -2.16 7.98
N ARG A 13 17.06 -2.39 9.20
CA ARG A 13 17.34 -1.56 10.39
C ARG A 13 18.82 -1.64 10.78
N ASP A 14 19.39 -2.84 10.83
CA ASP A 14 20.79 -3.06 11.20
C ASP A 14 21.76 -2.39 10.19
N LEU A 15 21.43 -2.43 8.89
CA LEU A 15 22.17 -1.71 7.84
C LEU A 15 22.01 -0.19 7.98
N ALA A 16 20.81 0.28 8.35
CA ALA A 16 20.53 1.70 8.49
C ALA A 16 21.33 2.35 9.62
N GLU A 17 21.68 1.60 10.67
CA GLU A 17 22.51 2.11 11.77
C GLU A 17 23.93 2.48 11.32
N LYS A 18 24.47 1.78 10.33
CA LYS A 18 25.83 1.98 9.81
C LYS A 18 25.90 2.83 8.54
N ALA A 19 24.74 3.21 8.00
CA ALA A 19 24.65 3.90 6.72
C ALA A 19 24.65 5.42 6.86
N ASP A 20 24.97 6.10 5.76
CA ASP A 20 24.88 7.56 5.65
C ASP A 20 23.44 8.05 5.91
N PRO A 21 23.23 9.33 6.31
CA PRO A 21 21.91 9.84 6.66
C PRO A 21 20.84 9.64 5.56
N PHE A 22 21.23 9.76 4.30
CA PHE A 22 20.33 9.53 3.16
C PHE A 22 19.93 8.06 3.04
N THR A 23 20.91 7.17 3.06
CA THR A 23 20.73 5.72 2.94
C THR A 23 19.98 5.16 4.15
N LYS A 24 20.29 5.63 5.36
CA LYS A 24 19.58 5.31 6.60
C LYS A 24 18.07 5.57 6.47
N ARG A 25 17.68 6.75 5.98
CA ARG A 25 16.27 7.09 5.77
C ARG A 25 15.59 6.15 4.78
N ARG A 26 16.24 5.85 3.65
CA ARG A 26 15.76 4.88 2.64
C ARG A 26 15.57 3.48 3.22
N LEU A 27 16.53 2.99 4.01
CA LEU A 27 16.49 1.66 4.60
C LEU A 27 15.41 1.54 5.69
N LEU A 28 15.24 2.57 6.52
CA LEU A 28 14.16 2.61 7.53
C LEU A 28 12.77 2.67 6.87
N GLU A 29 12.61 3.41 5.78
CA GLU A 29 11.37 3.42 5.01
C GLU A 29 11.09 2.04 4.40
N LEU A 30 12.12 1.38 3.87
CA LEU A 30 12.01 0.03 3.32
C LEU A 30 11.60 -1.00 4.39
N ALA A 31 12.21 -0.93 5.58
CA ALA A 31 11.85 -1.79 6.71
C ALA A 31 10.38 -1.63 7.11
N GLN A 32 9.89 -0.38 7.20
CA GLN A 32 8.49 -0.09 7.52
C GLN A 32 7.52 -0.63 6.47
N ARG A 33 7.87 -0.52 5.18
CA ARG A 33 7.05 -1.09 4.10
C ARG A 33 6.96 -2.61 4.17
N TYR A 34 8.04 -3.29 4.58
CA TYR A 34 8.01 -4.74 4.78
C TYR A 34 7.22 -5.16 6.02
N ASP A 35 7.33 -4.43 7.13
CA ASP A 35 6.53 -4.63 8.34
C ASP A 35 5.02 -4.48 8.06
N ALA A 36 4.66 -3.43 7.31
CA ALA A 36 3.29 -3.19 6.87
C ALA A 36 2.76 -4.24 5.88
N LYS A 37 3.65 -4.85 5.08
CA LYS A 37 3.27 -5.92 4.14
C LYS A 37 3.18 -7.30 4.81
N SER A 38 3.91 -7.50 5.89
CA SER A 38 3.79 -8.65 6.78
C SER A 38 2.43 -8.72 7.46
N ARG A 39 1.82 -7.57 7.80
CA ARG A 39 0.49 -7.51 8.42
C ARG A 39 -0.55 -6.97 7.43
N PRO A 40 -1.33 -7.81 6.74
CA PRO A 40 -2.31 -7.36 5.74
C PRO A 40 -3.51 -6.56 6.31
N GLY A 41 -3.46 -6.08 7.56
CA GLY A 41 -4.54 -5.35 8.23
C GLY A 41 -4.17 -3.97 8.80
N SER A 42 -2.90 -3.53 8.77
CA SER A 42 -2.49 -2.26 9.42
C SER A 42 -2.28 -1.10 8.44
N GLY A 43 -3.38 -0.70 7.78
CA GLY A 43 -3.81 0.70 7.65
C GLY A 43 -2.80 1.83 7.35
N HIS A 44 -1.74 1.63 6.57
CA HIS A 44 -0.94 2.74 6.00
C HIS A 44 -1.11 2.81 4.47
N GLY A 45 -2.22 2.27 3.97
CA GLY A 45 -2.67 2.48 2.61
C GLY A 45 -3.14 3.93 2.48
N ARG A 46 -2.41 4.72 1.68
CA ARG A 46 -2.98 5.73 0.80
C ARG A 46 -4.46 5.39 0.52
N PRO A 47 -5.44 6.28 0.75
CA PRO A 47 -6.83 5.97 0.43
C PRO A 47 -6.87 5.54 -1.03
N LEU A 48 -7.10 4.25 -1.27
CA LEU A 48 -7.33 3.72 -2.59
C LEU A 48 -8.63 4.39 -3.05
N PRO A 49 -8.63 5.10 -4.19
CA PRO A 49 -9.89 5.63 -4.71
C PRO A 49 -10.86 4.45 -4.86
N PRO A 50 -12.14 4.62 -4.47
CA PRO A 50 -13.10 3.55 -4.53
C PRO A 50 -13.15 2.98 -5.96
N PRO A 51 -13.28 1.64 -6.10
CA PRO A 51 -13.36 1.02 -7.42
C PRO A 51 -14.56 1.61 -8.17
N ARG A 52 -14.29 2.28 -9.29
CA ARG A 52 -15.32 2.87 -10.18
C ARG A 52 -16.07 1.79 -10.96
N ILE A 53 -16.43 0.69 -10.31
CA ILE A 53 -17.29 -0.35 -10.89
C ILE A 53 -18.74 0.01 -10.51
N ALA A 54 -19.16 1.21 -10.90
CA ALA A 54 -20.57 1.49 -11.09
C ALA A 54 -20.77 1.50 -12.61
N PRO A 55 -21.58 0.58 -13.18
CA PRO A 55 -21.91 0.67 -14.59
C PRO A 55 -22.59 2.03 -14.84
N PRO A 56 -22.31 2.73 -15.95
CA PRO A 56 -23.09 3.90 -16.31
C PRO A 56 -24.54 3.44 -16.43
N ALA A 57 -25.42 4.03 -15.64
CA ALA A 57 -26.86 3.83 -15.75
C ALA A 57 -27.24 4.03 -17.23
N PRO A 58 -27.93 3.09 -17.89
CA PRO A 58 -28.45 3.36 -19.21
C PRO A 58 -29.47 4.48 -19.04
N LEU A 59 -29.19 5.64 -19.63
CA LEU A 59 -30.16 6.70 -19.89
C LEU A 59 -31.16 6.15 -20.91
N PHE A 60 -32.06 5.29 -20.44
CA PHE A 60 -33.23 4.88 -21.19
C PHE A 60 -34.20 6.06 -21.15
N SER A 61 -34.04 6.98 -22.11
CA SER A 61 -35.10 7.92 -22.49
C SER A 61 -36.24 7.10 -23.08
N GLY A 62 -37.18 6.71 -22.23
CA GLY A 62 -38.45 6.12 -22.62
C GLY A 62 -39.60 7.06 -22.25
N SER A 63 -40.34 7.51 -23.27
CA SER A 63 -41.81 7.63 -23.36
C SER A 63 -42.07 8.71 -24.42
N GLY A 64 -42.64 8.42 -25.59
CA GLY A 64 -43.79 7.55 -25.82
C GLY A 64 -45.06 8.39 -25.70
N GLU A 65 -45.45 8.98 -26.83
CA GLU A 65 -46.81 9.20 -27.37
C GLU A 65 -47.95 9.76 -26.48
N ALA A 66 -48.51 10.90 -26.92
CA ALA A 66 -49.95 11.11 -27.19
C ALA A 66 -50.14 12.36 -28.07
#